data_AF-A0A914RU99-F1
#
_entry.id   AF-A0A914RU99-F1
#
_cell.length_a   1.000
_cell.length_b   1.000
_cell.length_c   1.000
_cell.angle_alpha   90.00
_cell.angle_beta   90.00
_cell.angle_gamma   90.00
#
_symmetry.space_group_name_H-M   'P 1'
#
loop_
_entity.id
_entity.type
_entity.pdbx_description
1 polymer ?
#
loop_
_entity_poly.entity_id
_entity_poly.type
_entity_poly.pdbx_seq_one_letter_code
_entity_poly.pdbx_strand_id
1 'polypeptide(L)' 'MLYNDEHPEIDKTDSHRGHAKGVAVFNRDSGFWLIHSVPNFPSIRHYAYPPSGYRNGQSFLCITLKSGSLSALG' A
#
# COMPACT_ATOMS: atom_id res chain seq x y z
N MET A 1 -2.35 -2.64 8.08
CA MET A 1 -2.12 -1.19 7.93
C MET A 1 -2.03 -0.86 6.45
N LEU A 2 -2.78 0.15 6.00
CA LEU A 2 -2.69 0.72 4.66
C LEU A 2 -2.07 2.11 4.81
N TYR A 3 -1.12 2.46 3.95
CA TYR A 3 -0.57 3.81 3.83
C TYR A 3 -0.53 4.18 2.34
N ASN A 4 -1.01 5.37 2.02
CA ASN A 4 -1.01 5.91 0.66
C ASN A 4 -1.23 7.42 0.75
N ASP A 5 -0.34 8.23 0.18
CA ASP A 5 -0.52 9.69 0.07
C ASP A 5 -1.65 10.08 -0.90
N GLU A 6 -2.10 9.16 -1.76
CA GLU A 6 -3.27 9.29 -2.64
C GLU A 6 -4.28 8.19 -2.31
N HIS A 7 -4.99 8.37 -1.19
CA HIS A 7 -5.86 7.36 -0.60
C HIS A 7 -7.12 7.12 -1.46
N PRO A 8 -7.51 5.85 -1.72
CA PRO A 8 -8.63 5.50 -2.63
C PRO A 8 -10.00 6.06 -2.23
N GLU A 9 -10.22 6.39 -0.96
CA GLU A 9 -11.48 6.95 -0.45
C GLU A 9 -11.42 8.48 -0.22
N ILE A 10 -10.27 9.11 -0.49
CA ILE A 10 -10.08 10.55 -0.30
C ILE A 10 -9.61 11.13 -1.64
N ASP A 11 -10.44 11.96 -2.26
CA ASP A 11 -10.13 12.60 -3.55
C ASP A 11 -9.14 13.78 -3.40
N LYS A 12 -8.07 13.58 -2.62
CA LYS A 12 -6.99 14.54 -2.36
C LYS A 12 -5.69 13.83 -2.02
N THR A 13 -4.60 14.32 -2.60
CA THR A 13 -3.23 13.94 -2.21
C THR A 13 -2.83 14.63 -0.90
N ASP A 14 -2.24 13.90 0.03
CA ASP A 14 -1.62 14.48 1.23
C ASP A 14 -0.17 14.88 0.93
N SER A 15 0.04 16.17 0.62
CA SER A 15 1.35 16.75 0.34
C SER A 15 2.24 16.96 1.57
N HIS A 16 1.75 16.69 2.78
CA HIS A 16 2.51 16.82 4.02
C HIS A 16 3.09 15.49 4.51
N ARG A 17 2.86 14.39 3.79
CA ARG A 17 3.36 13.04 4.10
C ARG A 17 4.30 12.54 3.01
N GLY A 18 4.98 11.42 3.27
CA GLY A 18 5.83 10.78 2.29
C GLY A 18 5.03 10.29 1.08
N HIS A 19 5.56 10.50 -0.12
CA HIS A 19 5.03 9.93 -1.37
C HIS A 19 5.29 8.43 -1.41
N ALA A 20 4.49 7.69 -0.65
CA ALA A 20 4.67 6.28 -0.39
C ALA A 20 3.33 5.58 -0.28
N LYS A 21 3.26 4.38 -0.86
CA LYS A 21 2.04 3.59 -0.94
C LYS A 21 2.33 2.13 -0.63
N GLY A 22 1.47 1.49 0.14
CA GLY A 22 1.62 0.09 0.48
C GLY A 22 0.67 -0.42 1.55
N VAL A 23 0.76 -1.72 1.75
CA VAL A 23 -0.09 -2.47 2.68
C VAL A 23 0.78 -3.43 3.47
N ALA A 24 0.65 -3.38 4.79
CA ALA A 24 1.20 -4.38 5.69
C ALA A 24 0.06 -5.17 6.31
N VAL A 25 0.02 -6.49 6.08
CA VAL A 25 -0.97 -7.40 6.69
C VAL A 25 -0.22 -8.50 7.42
N PHE A 26 -0.48 -8.63 8.71
CA PHE A 26 0.20 -9.59 9.58
C PHE A 26 -0.81 -10.32 10.45
N ASN A 27 -0.57 -11.61 10.67
CA ASN A 27 -1.16 -12.39 11.75
C ASN A 27 -0.13 -12.54 12.89
N ARG A 28 -0.35 -13.47 13.83
CA ARG A 28 0.54 -13.66 14.99
C ARG A 28 1.93 -14.18 14.61
N ASP A 29 2.07 -14.86 13.48
CA ASP A 29 3.29 -15.59 13.11
C ASP A 29 4.03 -14.95 11.93
N SER A 30 3.28 -14.46 10.95
CA SER A 30 3.81 -13.92 9.70
C SER A 30 2.89 -12.91 9.06
N GLY A 31 3.38 -12.29 8.00
CA GLY A 31 2.60 -11.38 7.18
C GLY A 31 3.30 -11.07 5.88
N PHE A 32 2.73 -10.13 5.15
CA PHE A 32 3.37 -9.55 3.99
C PHE A 32 3.37 -8.03 4.06
N TRP A 33 4.40 -7.46 3.45
CA TRP A 33 4.49 -6.05 3.15
C TRP A 33 4.49 -5.88 1.64
N LEU A 34 3.43 -5.25 1.14
CA LEU A 34 3.26 -4.86 -0.25
C LEU A 34 3.62 -3.39 -0.41
N ILE A 35 4.59 -3.10 -1.26
CA ILE A 35 4.98 -1.75 -1.67
C ILE A 35 4.58 -1.59 -3.14
N HIS A 36 4.00 -0.45 -3.50
CA HIS A 36 3.60 -0.17 -4.88
C HIS A 36 3.66 1.31 -5.23
N SER A 37 3.61 1.60 -6.53
CA SER A 37 3.57 2.98 -7.06
C SER A 37 2.17 3.45 -7.48
N VAL A 38 1.15 2.58 -7.44
CA VAL A 38 -0.20 2.88 -7.97
C VAL A 38 -1.00 3.85 -7.08
N PRO A 39 -1.38 5.05 -7.57
CA PRO A 39 -2.29 5.96 -6.86
C PRO A 39 -3.69 5.39 -6.68
N ASN A 40 -4.38 5.71 -5.59
CA ASN A 40 -5.75 5.27 -5.34
C ASN A 40 -5.93 3.73 -5.27
N PHE A 41 -4.87 3.02 -4.84
CA PHE A 41 -4.85 1.57 -4.66
C PHE A 41 -4.30 1.19 -3.28
N PRO A 42 -4.70 0.04 -2.71
CA PRO A 42 -5.89 -0.75 -3.05
C PRO A 42 -7.16 -0.15 -2.48
N SER A 43 -8.31 -0.41 -3.13
CA SER A 43 -9.62 -0.18 -2.52
C SER A 43 -9.79 -1.00 -1.24
N ILE A 44 -10.39 -0.40 -0.22
CA ILE A 44 -10.55 -1.01 1.12
C ILE A 44 -11.66 -2.07 1.13
N ARG A 45 -12.70 -1.91 0.30
CA ARG A 45 -13.92 -2.72 0.37
C ARG A 45 -13.92 -3.93 -0.55
N HIS A 46 -13.35 -3.79 -1.73
CA HIS A 46 -13.32 -4.83 -2.76
C HIS A 46 -12.10 -4.63 -3.63
N TYR A 47 -11.64 -5.70 -4.28
CA TYR A 47 -10.56 -5.56 -5.26
C TYR A 47 -11.05 -4.77 -6.47
N ALA A 48 -10.38 -3.65 -6.73
CA ALA A 48 -10.51 -2.86 -7.95
C ALA A 48 -9.13 -2.27 -8.28
N TYR A 49 -8.68 -2.46 -9.52
CA TYR A 49 -7.47 -1.83 -10.00
C TYR A 49 -7.82 -0.46 -10.61
N PRO A 50 -7.23 0.65 -10.14
CA PRO A 50 -7.69 1.98 -10.51
C PRO A 50 -7.21 2.39 -11.91
N PRO A 51 -7.96 3.25 -12.62
CA PRO A 51 -7.55 3.79 -13.91
C PRO A 51 -6.19 4.52 -13.91
N SER A 52 -5.80 5.09 -12.77
CA SER A 52 -4.48 5.72 -12.55
C SER A 52 -3.32 4.76 -12.87
N GLY A 53 -3.50 3.47 -12.63
CA GLY A 53 -2.51 2.43 -12.85
C GLY A 53 -2.27 2.05 -14.31
N TYR A 54 -3.08 2.57 -15.25
CA TYR A 54 -2.92 2.28 -16.70
C TYR A 54 -2.04 3.29 -17.44
N ARG A 55 -1.88 4.50 -16.88
CA ARG A 55 -1.20 5.60 -17.59
C ARG A 55 0.32 5.42 -17.67
N ASN A 56 0.92 4.88 -16.62
CA ASN A 56 2.36 4.70 -16.48
C ASN A 56 2.66 3.25 -16.09
N GLY A 57 3.86 2.77 -16.40
CA GLY A 57 4.36 1.51 -15.83
C GLY A 57 4.38 1.58 -14.30
N GLN A 58 3.84 0.56 -13.66
CA GLN A 58 3.73 0.48 -12.20
C GLN A 58 4.57 -0.68 -11.68
N SER A 59 5.18 -0.51 -10.51
CA SER A 59 5.93 -1.57 -9.84
C SER A 59 5.22 -2.02 -8.57
N PHE A 60 5.40 -3.29 -8.25
CA PHE A 60 4.93 -3.93 -7.04
C PHE A 60 6.05 -4.79 -6.47
N LEU A 61 6.25 -4.70 -5.16
CA LEU A 61 7.14 -5.58 -4.41
C LEU A 61 6.39 -6.13 -3.22
N CYS A 62 6.27 -7.45 -3.13
CA CYS A 62 5.61 -8.14 -2.02
C CYS A 62 6.62 -8.99 -1.28
N ILE A 63 6.84 -8.70 0.00
CA ILE A 63 7.84 -9.38 0.84
C ILE A 63 7.10 -10.10 1.95
N THR A 64 7.33 -11.41 2.09
CA THR A 64 6.84 -12.18 3.24
C THR A 64 7.80 -12.01 4.41
N LEU A 65 7.28 -11.69 5.59
CA LEU A 65 8.05 -11.40 6.79
C LEU A 65 7.46 -12.16 7.99
N LYS A 66 8.31 -12.48 8.97
CA LYS A 66 7.83 -12.97 10.27
C LYS A 66 7.20 -11.81 11.05
N SER A 67 6.23 -12.10 11.92
CA SER A 67 5.54 -11.07 12.70
C SER A 67 6.48 -10.21 13.56
N GLY A 68 7.57 -10.78 14.06
CA GLY A 68 8.62 -10.05 14.78
C GLY A 68 9.34 -8.96 13.98
N SER A 69 9.23 -8.96 12.64
CA SER A 69 9.77 -7.90 11.79
C SER A 69 8.85 -6.69 11.67
N LEU A 70 7.58 -6.79 12.12
CA LEU A 70 6.59 -5.72 11.97
C LEU A 70 7.03 -4.41 12.64
N SER A 71 7.63 -4.49 13.83
CA SER A 71 8.12 -3.30 14.56
C SER A 71 9.28 -2.59 13.87
N ALA A 72 9.97 -3.26 12.93
CA ALA A 72 11.04 -2.64 12.14
C ALA A 72 10.50 -1.91 10.90
N LEU A 73 9.23 -2.11 10.54
CA LEU A 73 8.60 -1.43 9.40
C LEU A 73 8.08 -0.03 9.75
N GLY A 74 7.94 0.29 11.04
CA GLY A 74 7.46 1.59 11.55
C GLY A 74 6.93 1.52 12.97
#